data_AF-A0A9D7UKR5-F1
#
_entry.id   AF-A0A9D7UKR5-F1
#
_cell.length_a   1.000
_cell.length_b   1.000
_cell.length_c   1.000
_cell.angle_alpha   90.00
_cell.angle_beta   90.00
_cell.angle_gamma   90.00
#
_symmetry.space_group_name_H-M   'P 1'
#
loop_
_entity.id
_entity.type
_entity.pdbx_description
1 polymer ?
#
loop_
_entity_poly.entity_id
_entity_poly.type
_entity_poly.pdbx_seq_one_letter_code
_entity_poly.pdbx_strand_id
1 'polypeptide(L)'
;MMKYLRGLRGELTPEQEILRNRLVMGGVSGFGCYFFAFDAVIFSAFVAYLSFNAALYIMQKRGIWRPEERWFAAIILDVMMAFAVMLREPEHMSIFWPIILWMILGNGFRYGLKWLFVAAFMSAATFGIVVMTTDYWQQNLSLGIALVVALLVIPAYCSTLIRKISHAKEQAEMASKAKSYFLASVSHELRTPLNAIIGYGNHLKQSDMPRSQKEMVEASVLAGEHLLHLIEQLIEVAKSGAGTAQVKNTTFRPTEIVTDIRDIMAVRIEEKGLSLHLQAEPLIDRLIK
;
A
#
# COMPACT_ATOMS: atom_id res chain seq x y z
N MET A 1 -5.65 5.82 11.51
CA MET A 1 -4.17 5.87 11.40
C MET A 1 -3.66 5.74 9.96
N MET A 2 -3.96 4.67 9.20
CA MET A 2 -3.43 4.48 7.83
C MET A 2 -3.80 5.57 6.80
N LYS A 3 -5.02 6.14 6.86
CA LYS A 3 -5.41 7.27 5.99
C LYS A 3 -4.61 8.55 6.28
N TYR A 4 -4.18 8.76 7.52
CA TYR A 4 -3.43 9.95 7.95
C TYR A 4 -1.95 9.86 7.53
N LEU A 5 -1.40 8.65 7.45
CA LEU A 5 -0.01 8.41 7.03
C LEU A 5 0.22 8.51 5.51
N ARG A 6 -0.81 8.30 4.67
CA ARG A 6 -0.70 8.50 3.21
C ARG A 6 -0.50 9.98 2.83
N GLY A 7 -1.14 10.89 3.57
CA GLY A 7 -1.01 12.33 3.33
C GLY A 7 0.41 12.88 3.57
N LEU A 8 1.23 12.18 4.36
CA LEU A 8 2.60 12.60 4.70
C LEU A 8 3.66 12.13 3.70
N ARG A 9 3.34 11.21 2.78
CA ARG A 9 4.28 10.67 1.77
C ARG A 9 4.17 11.32 0.38
N GLY A 10 3.26 12.27 0.19
CA GLY A 10 2.97 12.81 -1.15
C GLY A 10 2.30 11.78 -2.09
N GLU A 11 1.82 10.66 -1.56
CA GLU A 11 1.10 9.65 -2.33
C GLU A 11 -0.31 10.17 -2.66
N LEU A 12 -0.60 10.29 -3.95
CA LEU A 12 -1.92 10.73 -4.43
C LEU A 12 -2.99 9.74 -4.00
N THR A 13 -4.18 10.26 -3.65
CA THR A 13 -5.35 9.39 -3.45
C THR A 13 -5.71 8.69 -4.77
N PRO A 14 -6.33 7.50 -4.74
CA PRO A 14 -6.74 6.80 -5.96
C PRO A 14 -7.57 7.66 -6.91
N GLU A 15 -8.44 8.52 -6.35
CA GLU A 15 -9.24 9.48 -7.11
C GLU A 15 -8.38 10.56 -7.79
N GLN A 16 -7.39 11.12 -7.08
CA GLN A 16 -6.49 12.12 -7.67
C GLN A 16 -5.59 11.52 -8.74
N GLU A 17 -5.16 10.27 -8.56
CA GLU A 17 -4.31 9.57 -9.52
C GLU A 17 -5.04 9.39 -10.87
N ILE A 18 -6.28 8.90 -10.85
CA ILE A 18 -7.05 8.72 -12.09
C ILE A 18 -7.47 10.05 -12.73
N LEU A 19 -7.86 11.07 -11.95
CA LEU A 19 -8.17 12.39 -12.50
C LEU A 19 -6.95 13.02 -13.17
N ARG A 20 -5.76 12.88 -12.57
CA ARG A 20 -4.50 13.30 -13.18
C ARG A 20 -4.23 12.52 -14.46
N ASN A 21 -4.38 11.19 -14.44
CA ASN A 21 -4.14 10.36 -15.61
C ASN A 21 -5.13 10.67 -16.74
N ARG A 22 -6.40 11.01 -16.43
CA ARG A 22 -7.40 11.47 -17.41
C ARG A 22 -6.98 12.77 -18.09
N LEU A 23 -6.44 13.74 -17.32
CA LEU A 23 -5.94 15.00 -17.89
C LEU A 23 -4.74 14.77 -18.81
N VAL A 24 -3.78 13.93 -18.39
CA VAL A 24 -2.60 13.60 -19.22
C VAL A 24 -3.02 12.86 -20.48
N MET A 25 -3.78 11.77 -20.35
CA MET A 25 -4.23 10.96 -21.49
C MET A 25 -5.15 11.74 -22.42
N GLY A 26 -6.06 12.55 -21.88
CA GLY A 26 -6.93 13.41 -22.67
C GLY A 26 -6.14 14.46 -23.45
N GLY A 27 -5.09 15.03 -22.86
CA GLY A 27 -4.19 15.97 -23.55
C GLY A 27 -3.42 15.31 -24.69
N VAL A 28 -2.81 14.14 -24.45
CA VAL A 28 -2.07 13.38 -25.46
C VAL A 28 -3.00 12.94 -26.60
N SER A 29 -4.18 12.42 -26.26
CA SER A 29 -5.19 11.96 -27.23
C SER A 29 -5.73 13.11 -28.08
N GLY A 30 -6.07 14.24 -27.44
CA GLY A 30 -6.57 15.43 -28.13
C GLY A 30 -5.52 16.05 -29.06
N PHE A 31 -4.25 16.05 -28.66
CA PHE A 31 -3.15 16.45 -29.54
C PHE A 31 -3.03 15.52 -30.75
N GLY A 32 -3.11 14.20 -30.54
CA GLY A 32 -3.13 13.22 -31.64
C GLY A 32 -4.27 13.47 -32.62
N CYS A 33 -5.50 13.64 -32.14
CA CYS A 33 -6.67 13.93 -32.98
C CYS A 33 -6.52 15.19 -33.83
N TYR A 34 -5.86 16.23 -33.31
CA TYR A 34 -5.61 17.47 -34.05
C TYR A 34 -4.78 17.22 -35.32
N PHE A 35 -3.82 16.29 -35.30
CA PHE A 35 -3.00 15.96 -36.46
C PHE A 35 -3.68 15.01 -37.45
N PHE A 36 -4.56 14.11 -36.99
CA PHE A 36 -5.13 13.06 -37.84
C PHE A 36 -6.49 13.41 -38.47
N ALA A 37 -7.35 14.17 -37.80
CA ALA A 37 -8.74 14.33 -38.24
C ALA A 37 -9.14 15.77 -38.63
N PHE A 38 -8.40 16.79 -38.18
CA PHE A 38 -8.67 18.23 -38.44
C PHE A 38 -10.16 18.64 -38.34
N ASP A 39 -10.92 18.06 -37.41
CA ASP A 39 -12.32 18.40 -37.16
C ASP A 39 -12.43 19.29 -35.90
N ALA A 40 -12.98 20.50 -36.09
CA ALA A 40 -13.13 21.50 -35.04
C ALA A 40 -14.08 21.06 -33.91
N VAL A 41 -15.08 20.23 -34.23
CA VAL A 41 -16.02 19.68 -33.25
C VAL A 41 -15.31 18.68 -32.36
N ILE A 42 -14.51 17.77 -32.92
CA ILE A 42 -13.71 16.81 -32.14
C ILE A 42 -12.75 17.54 -31.21
N PHE A 43 -12.05 18.56 -31.70
CA PHE A 43 -11.17 19.38 -30.87
C PHE A 43 -11.92 20.07 -29.73
N SER A 44 -13.08 20.68 -30.01
CA SER A 44 -13.91 21.34 -29.00
C SER A 44 -14.40 20.38 -27.92
N ALA A 45 -14.74 19.14 -28.29
CA ALA A 45 -15.11 18.10 -27.35
C ALA A 45 -13.94 17.80 -26.40
N PHE A 46 -12.71 17.65 -26.92
CA PHE A 46 -11.53 17.35 -26.09
C PHE A 46 -11.23 18.48 -25.10
N VAL A 47 -11.33 19.74 -25.55
CA VAL A 47 -11.20 20.90 -24.67
C VAL A 47 -12.26 20.87 -23.57
N ALA A 48 -13.53 20.64 -23.92
CA ALA A 48 -14.61 20.54 -22.94
C ALA A 48 -14.36 19.42 -21.92
N TYR A 49 -13.96 18.23 -22.38
CA TYR A 49 -13.63 17.09 -21.53
C TYR A 49 -12.50 17.37 -20.56
N LEU A 50 -11.43 18.05 -21.02
CA LEU A 50 -10.33 18.45 -20.15
C LEU A 50 -10.77 19.50 -19.14
N SER A 51 -11.60 20.48 -19.54
CA SER A 51 -12.17 21.47 -18.62
C SER A 51 -13.04 20.85 -17.54
N PHE A 52 -13.92 19.91 -17.90
CA PHE A 52 -14.75 19.19 -16.93
C PHE A 52 -13.92 18.31 -15.99
N ASN A 53 -12.89 17.61 -16.49
CA ASN A 53 -11.98 16.84 -15.62
C ASN A 53 -11.17 17.73 -14.68
N ALA A 54 -10.74 18.92 -15.14
CA ALA A 54 -10.07 19.90 -14.30
C ALA A 54 -11.02 20.44 -13.20
N ALA A 55 -12.28 20.69 -13.55
CA ALA A 55 -13.30 21.06 -12.58
C ALA A 55 -13.53 19.96 -11.53
N LEU A 56 -13.66 18.70 -11.94
CA LEU A 56 -13.76 17.56 -11.03
C LEU A 56 -12.55 17.44 -10.10
N TYR A 57 -11.33 17.69 -10.62
CA TYR A 57 -10.10 17.72 -9.82
C TYR A 57 -10.11 18.85 -8.78
N ILE A 58 -10.59 20.04 -9.14
CA ILE A 58 -10.75 21.16 -8.20
C ILE A 58 -11.84 20.86 -7.16
N MET A 59 -12.98 20.29 -7.57
CA MET A 59 -14.07 19.89 -6.67
C MET A 59 -13.58 18.84 -5.66
N GLN A 60 -12.76 17.88 -6.10
CA GLN A 60 -12.14 16.89 -5.22
C GLN A 60 -11.27 17.55 -4.16
N LYS A 61 -10.43 18.52 -4.54
CA LYS A 61 -9.58 19.27 -3.58
C LYS A 61 -10.40 20.12 -2.61
N ARG A 62 -11.51 20.70 -3.07
CA ARG A 62 -12.40 21.54 -2.26
C ARG A 62 -13.43 20.73 -1.45
N GLY A 63 -13.43 19.40 -1.57
CA GLY A 63 -14.40 18.54 -0.88
C GLY A 63 -15.84 18.75 -1.33
N ILE A 64 -16.05 19.27 -2.54
CA ILE A 64 -17.38 19.50 -3.12
C ILE A 64 -17.90 18.18 -3.69
N TRP A 65 -19.17 17.85 -3.39
CA TRP A 65 -19.84 16.58 -3.70
C TRP A 65 -19.29 15.36 -2.95
N ARG A 66 -20.09 14.30 -2.91
CA ARG A 66 -19.63 13.01 -2.39
C ARG A 66 -18.68 12.35 -3.40
N PRO A 67 -17.72 11.52 -2.96
CA PRO A 67 -16.82 10.82 -3.88
C PRO A 67 -17.56 10.01 -4.94
N GLU A 68 -18.60 9.26 -4.56
CA GLU A 68 -19.40 8.46 -5.49
C GLU A 68 -20.06 9.29 -6.60
N GLU A 69 -20.55 10.49 -6.28
CA GLU A 69 -21.16 11.41 -7.25
C GLU A 69 -20.11 11.90 -8.25
N ARG A 70 -18.90 12.22 -7.79
CA ARG A 70 -17.80 12.64 -8.67
C ARG A 70 -17.31 11.49 -9.56
N TRP A 71 -17.21 10.27 -9.03
CA TRP A 71 -16.80 9.11 -9.81
C TRP A 71 -17.81 8.80 -10.91
N PHE A 72 -19.10 8.86 -10.58
CA PHE A 72 -20.17 8.66 -11.55
C PHE A 72 -20.17 9.73 -12.64
N ALA A 73 -20.06 11.02 -12.25
CA ALA A 73 -19.96 12.12 -13.20
C ALA A 73 -18.76 11.97 -14.15
N ALA A 74 -17.62 11.50 -13.63
CA ALA A 74 -16.44 11.26 -14.44
C ALA A 74 -16.64 10.11 -15.44
N ILE A 75 -17.27 9.00 -15.02
CA ILE A 75 -17.61 7.87 -15.93
C ILE A 75 -18.54 8.34 -17.04
N ILE A 76 -19.58 9.12 -16.71
CA ILE A 76 -20.48 9.70 -17.72
C ILE A 76 -19.68 10.54 -18.72
N LEU A 77 -18.82 11.42 -18.22
CA LEU A 77 -18.00 12.29 -19.06
C LEU A 77 -17.10 11.49 -20.01
N ASP A 78 -16.48 10.40 -19.51
CA ASP A 78 -15.63 9.52 -20.32
C ASP A 78 -16.43 8.83 -21.44
N VAL A 79 -17.62 8.31 -21.11
CA VAL A 79 -18.50 7.61 -22.06
C VAL A 79 -19.06 8.58 -23.09
N MET A 80 -19.53 9.75 -22.66
CA MET A 80 -20.06 10.80 -23.55
C MET A 80 -18.99 11.29 -24.52
N MET A 81 -17.77 11.51 -24.04
CA MET A 81 -16.64 11.91 -24.88
C MET A 81 -16.35 10.85 -25.94
N ALA A 82 -16.16 9.58 -25.53
CA ALA A 82 -15.86 8.50 -26.46
C ALA A 82 -16.95 8.35 -27.53
N PHE A 83 -18.22 8.49 -27.14
CA PHE A 83 -19.37 8.43 -28.04
C PHE A 83 -19.40 9.58 -29.06
N ALA A 84 -19.26 10.82 -28.59
CA ALA A 84 -19.35 12.01 -29.44
C ALA A 84 -18.29 11.98 -30.56
N VAL A 85 -17.10 11.50 -30.23
CA VAL A 85 -15.98 11.41 -31.16
C VAL A 85 -16.18 10.25 -32.16
N MET A 86 -16.65 9.08 -31.70
CA MET A 86 -16.88 7.91 -32.57
C MET A 86 -18.09 8.06 -33.50
N LEU A 87 -19.12 8.82 -33.14
CA LEU A 87 -20.23 9.11 -34.06
C LEU A 87 -19.83 10.01 -35.22
N ARG A 88 -18.80 10.85 -35.02
CA ARG A 88 -18.37 11.83 -36.01
C ARG A 88 -17.43 11.23 -37.05
N GLU A 89 -16.42 10.49 -36.59
CA GLU A 89 -15.35 9.90 -37.41
C GLU A 89 -15.11 8.43 -36.97
N PRO A 90 -16.05 7.50 -37.24
CA PRO A 90 -16.01 6.15 -36.67
C PRO A 90 -14.78 5.34 -37.06
N GLU A 91 -14.28 5.50 -38.30
CA GLU A 91 -13.11 4.78 -38.80
C GLU A 91 -11.84 5.20 -38.04
N HIS A 92 -11.51 6.50 -38.06
CA HIS A 92 -10.31 7.03 -37.42
C HIS A 92 -10.36 6.93 -35.88
N MET A 93 -11.54 7.12 -35.29
CA MET A 93 -11.69 7.19 -33.84
C MET A 93 -11.82 5.82 -33.18
N SER A 94 -11.95 4.75 -33.97
CA SER A 94 -11.88 3.37 -33.48
C SER A 94 -10.56 3.07 -32.74
N ILE A 95 -9.47 3.79 -33.05
CA ILE A 95 -8.18 3.69 -32.37
C ILE A 95 -8.25 3.99 -30.86
N PHE A 96 -9.28 4.72 -30.41
CA PHE A 96 -9.49 5.05 -28.99
C PHE A 96 -10.19 3.94 -28.20
N TRP A 97 -10.62 2.85 -28.85
CA TRP A 97 -11.28 1.74 -28.16
C TRP A 97 -10.46 1.16 -26.98
N PRO A 98 -9.13 0.95 -27.07
CA PRO A 98 -8.33 0.53 -25.92
C PRO A 98 -8.34 1.51 -24.75
N ILE A 99 -8.54 2.81 -25.01
CA ILE A 99 -8.64 3.84 -23.95
C ILE A 99 -9.96 3.69 -23.18
N ILE A 100 -11.04 3.25 -23.84
CA ILE A 100 -12.31 2.91 -23.17
C ILE A 100 -12.09 1.75 -22.19
N LEU A 101 -11.40 0.69 -22.62
CA LEU A 101 -11.04 -0.43 -21.72
C LEU A 101 -10.19 0.03 -20.54
N TRP A 102 -9.14 0.81 -20.80
CA TRP A 102 -8.28 1.36 -19.76
C TRP A 102 -9.09 2.17 -18.74
N MET A 103 -10.07 2.95 -19.19
CA MET A 103 -10.95 3.72 -18.33
C MET A 103 -11.81 2.82 -17.44
N ILE A 104 -12.45 1.79 -18.02
CA ILE A 104 -13.29 0.84 -17.27
C ILE A 104 -12.46 0.15 -16.18
N LEU A 105 -11.33 -0.43 -16.57
CA LEU A 105 -10.42 -1.12 -15.65
C LEU A 105 -9.87 -0.16 -14.58
N GLY A 106 -9.51 1.06 -14.98
CA GLY A 106 -9.03 2.10 -14.09
C GLY A 106 -10.02 2.48 -13.00
N ASN A 107 -11.31 2.59 -13.32
CA ASN A 107 -12.38 2.80 -12.34
C ASN A 107 -12.56 1.57 -11.43
N GLY A 108 -12.50 0.36 -11.99
CA GLY A 108 -12.68 -0.87 -11.23
C GLY A 108 -11.58 -1.16 -10.21
N PHE A 109 -10.32 -1.03 -10.60
CA PHE A 109 -9.18 -1.28 -9.70
C PHE A 109 -9.09 -0.25 -8.55
N ARG A 110 -9.57 0.98 -8.76
CA ARG A 110 -9.43 2.08 -7.79
C ARG A 110 -10.65 2.27 -6.91
N TYR A 111 -11.85 2.16 -7.47
CA TYR A 111 -13.11 2.41 -6.77
C TYR A 111 -13.86 1.13 -6.42
N GLY A 112 -13.44 0.00 -6.97
CA GLY A 112 -13.99 -1.32 -6.68
C GLY A 112 -14.94 -1.84 -7.75
N LEU A 113 -15.42 -3.06 -7.52
CA LEU A 113 -16.15 -3.85 -8.52
C LEU A 113 -17.48 -3.21 -8.96
N LYS A 114 -18.17 -2.48 -8.08
CA LYS A 114 -19.41 -1.75 -8.42
C LYS A 114 -19.16 -0.82 -9.62
N TRP A 115 -18.10 -0.02 -9.53
CA TRP A 115 -17.77 0.99 -10.55
C TRP A 115 -17.15 0.39 -11.80
N LEU A 116 -16.46 -0.76 -11.68
CA LEU A 116 -16.03 -1.56 -12.84
C LEU A 116 -17.24 -1.92 -13.72
N PHE A 117 -18.30 -2.48 -13.12
CA PHE A 117 -19.47 -2.91 -13.86
C PHE A 117 -20.29 -1.73 -14.37
N VAL A 118 -20.46 -0.67 -13.58
CA VAL A 118 -21.15 0.55 -14.04
C VAL A 118 -20.48 1.11 -15.30
N ALA A 119 -19.16 1.29 -15.28
CA ALA A 119 -18.42 1.77 -16.44
C ALA A 119 -18.53 0.80 -17.63
N ALA A 120 -18.36 -0.51 -17.39
CA ALA A 120 -18.45 -1.53 -18.44
C ALA A 120 -19.80 -1.54 -19.15
N PHE A 121 -20.91 -1.55 -18.40
CA PHE A 121 -22.26 -1.56 -18.98
C PHE A 121 -22.58 -0.26 -19.72
N MET A 122 -22.20 0.90 -19.16
CA MET A 122 -22.41 2.18 -19.82
C MET A 122 -21.62 2.28 -21.13
N SER A 123 -20.35 1.90 -21.11
CA SER A 123 -19.49 1.88 -22.30
C SER A 123 -20.00 0.87 -23.34
N ALA A 124 -20.39 -0.33 -22.94
CA ALA A 124 -20.89 -1.36 -23.86
C ALA A 124 -22.22 -0.95 -24.50
N ALA A 125 -23.15 -0.39 -23.74
CA ALA A 125 -24.42 0.11 -24.27
C ALA A 125 -24.18 1.24 -25.28
N THR A 126 -23.34 2.20 -24.92
CA THR A 126 -23.05 3.37 -25.76
C THR A 126 -22.28 2.99 -27.02
N PHE A 127 -21.28 2.14 -26.92
CA PHE A 127 -20.55 1.62 -28.07
C PHE A 127 -21.43 0.73 -28.96
N GLY A 128 -22.34 -0.04 -28.37
CA GLY A 128 -23.36 -0.79 -29.11
C GLY A 128 -24.26 0.11 -29.95
N ILE A 129 -24.63 1.29 -29.45
CA ILE A 129 -25.36 2.29 -30.23
C ILE A 129 -24.51 2.76 -31.42
N VAL A 130 -23.23 3.12 -31.22
CA VAL A 130 -22.31 3.51 -32.31
C VAL A 130 -22.26 2.43 -33.39
N VAL A 131 -22.14 1.16 -32.99
CA VAL A 131 -22.06 0.03 -33.92
C VAL A 131 -23.31 -0.07 -34.80
N MET A 132 -24.49 0.23 -34.24
CA MET A 132 -25.76 0.14 -34.97
C MET A 132 -26.08 1.38 -35.80
N THR A 133 -25.56 2.55 -35.45
CA THR A 133 -25.93 3.83 -36.08
C THR A 133 -24.97 4.31 -37.16
N THR A 134 -23.76 3.75 -37.26
CA THR A 134 -22.71 4.25 -38.16
C THR A 134 -22.38 3.25 -39.27
N ASP A 135 -22.26 3.76 -40.51
CA ASP A 135 -22.06 2.93 -41.70
C ASP A 135 -20.79 2.07 -41.62
N TYR A 136 -19.70 2.62 -41.07
CA TYR A 136 -18.42 1.91 -40.89
C TYR A 136 -18.58 0.62 -40.07
N TRP A 137 -19.30 0.69 -38.95
CA TRP A 137 -19.49 -0.46 -38.07
C TRP A 137 -20.57 -1.42 -38.57
N GLN A 138 -21.57 -0.92 -39.32
CA GLN A 138 -22.52 -1.80 -40.01
C GLN A 138 -21.83 -2.67 -41.07
N GLN A 139 -20.86 -2.11 -41.80
CA GLN A 139 -20.03 -2.88 -42.75
C GLN A 139 -19.12 -3.89 -42.03
N ASN A 140 -18.71 -3.60 -40.80
CA ASN A 140 -17.82 -4.43 -39.98
C ASN A 140 -18.53 -5.00 -38.74
N LEU A 141 -19.78 -5.45 -38.90
CA LEU A 141 -20.66 -5.78 -37.78
C LEU A 141 -20.10 -6.88 -36.86
N SER A 142 -19.43 -7.88 -37.43
CA SER A 142 -18.80 -8.96 -36.66
C SER A 142 -17.73 -8.43 -35.69
N LEU A 143 -16.89 -7.50 -36.15
CA LEU A 143 -15.87 -6.85 -35.33
C LEU A 143 -16.52 -5.95 -34.26
N GLY A 144 -17.53 -5.15 -34.66
CA GLY A 144 -18.26 -4.29 -33.73
C GLY A 144 -18.90 -5.06 -32.57
N ILE A 145 -19.60 -6.16 -32.87
CA ILE A 145 -20.19 -7.06 -31.86
C ILE A 145 -19.09 -7.66 -30.98
N ALA A 146 -18.00 -8.16 -31.57
CA ALA A 146 -16.90 -8.75 -30.80
C ALA A 146 -16.29 -7.74 -29.81
N LEU A 147 -16.12 -6.48 -30.23
CA LEU A 147 -15.62 -5.40 -29.37
C LEU A 147 -16.63 -5.01 -28.28
N VAL A 148 -17.94 -4.94 -28.56
CA VAL A 148 -18.96 -4.72 -27.52
C VAL A 148 -18.92 -5.84 -26.48
N VAL A 149 -18.83 -7.11 -26.92
CA VAL A 149 -18.71 -8.27 -26.02
C VAL A 149 -17.42 -8.18 -25.19
N ALA A 150 -16.30 -7.79 -25.79
CA ALA A 150 -15.04 -7.62 -25.09
C ALA A 150 -15.10 -6.57 -23.97
N LEU A 151 -15.88 -5.48 -24.15
CA LEU A 151 -16.13 -4.48 -23.10
C LEU A 151 -16.87 -5.05 -21.88
N LEU A 152 -17.49 -6.23 -21.97
CA LEU A 152 -18.12 -6.92 -20.84
C LEU A 152 -17.29 -8.10 -20.32
N VAL A 153 -16.73 -8.90 -21.23
CA VAL A 153 -15.97 -10.12 -20.88
C VAL A 153 -14.66 -9.78 -20.16
N ILE A 154 -13.91 -8.78 -20.64
CA ILE A 154 -12.62 -8.41 -20.02
C ILE A 154 -12.83 -7.89 -18.59
N PRO A 155 -13.74 -6.92 -18.33
CA PRO A 155 -14.04 -6.51 -16.96
C PRO A 155 -14.58 -7.65 -16.08
N ALA A 156 -15.42 -8.54 -16.61
CA ALA A 156 -15.89 -9.70 -15.87
C ALA A 156 -14.74 -10.62 -15.44
N TYR A 157 -13.81 -10.93 -16.34
CA TYR A 157 -12.61 -11.71 -16.01
C TYR A 157 -11.74 -10.99 -14.96
N CYS A 158 -11.44 -9.70 -15.17
CA CYS A 158 -10.67 -8.90 -14.22
C CYS A 158 -11.35 -8.85 -12.84
N SER A 159 -12.68 -8.85 -12.77
CA SER A 159 -13.42 -8.88 -11.50
C SER A 159 -13.08 -10.11 -10.66
N THR A 160 -12.91 -11.27 -11.30
CA THR A 160 -12.54 -12.51 -10.61
C THR A 160 -11.12 -12.45 -10.05
N LEU A 161 -10.18 -11.85 -10.81
CA LEU A 161 -8.80 -11.64 -10.38
C LEU A 161 -8.75 -10.68 -9.19
N ILE A 162 -9.47 -9.56 -9.27
CA ILE A 162 -9.55 -8.58 -8.17
C ILE A 162 -10.07 -9.26 -6.89
N ARG A 163 -11.12 -10.09 -6.99
CA ARG A 163 -11.66 -10.83 -5.83
C ARG A 163 -10.64 -11.80 -5.25
N LYS A 164 -9.98 -12.60 -6.10
CA LYS A 164 -8.95 -13.56 -5.66
C LYS A 164 -7.80 -12.87 -4.94
N ILE A 165 -7.29 -11.78 -5.51
CA ILE A 165 -6.21 -10.99 -4.93
C ILE A 165 -6.65 -10.37 -3.60
N SER A 166 -7.85 -9.79 -3.54
CA SER A 166 -8.39 -9.21 -2.31
C SER A 166 -8.52 -10.25 -1.20
N HIS A 167 -9.04 -11.44 -1.52
CA HIS A 167 -9.21 -12.52 -0.55
C HIS A 167 -7.87 -13.08 -0.07
N ALA A 168 -6.92 -13.32 -0.98
CA ALA A 168 -5.58 -13.79 -0.61
C ALA A 168 -4.86 -12.76 0.28
N LYS A 169 -5.00 -11.47 -0.01
CA LYS A 169 -4.48 -10.38 0.82
C LYS A 169 -5.11 -10.40 2.22
N GLU A 170 -6.43 -10.52 2.30
CA GLU A 170 -7.14 -10.58 3.59
C GLU A 170 -6.70 -11.78 4.43
N GLN A 171 -6.57 -12.96 3.83
CA GLN A 171 -6.06 -14.15 4.50
C GLN A 171 -4.62 -13.95 5.02
N ALA A 172 -3.75 -13.34 4.22
CA ALA A 172 -2.38 -13.04 4.64
C ALA A 172 -2.35 -12.03 5.80
N GLU A 173 -3.21 -11.00 5.78
CA GLU A 173 -3.34 -10.03 6.87
C GLU A 173 -3.87 -10.68 8.16
N MET A 174 -4.88 -11.56 8.05
CA MET A 174 -5.41 -12.31 9.19
C MET A 174 -4.35 -13.22 9.80
N ALA A 175 -3.62 -13.98 8.98
CA ALA A 175 -2.55 -14.86 9.44
C ALA A 175 -1.43 -14.07 10.14
N SER A 176 -1.05 -12.91 9.58
CA SER A 176 -0.04 -12.02 10.17
C SER A 176 -0.48 -11.47 11.53
N LYS A 177 -1.74 -11.04 11.65
CA LYS A 177 -2.31 -10.59 12.93
C LYS A 177 -2.38 -11.71 13.96
N ALA A 178 -2.84 -12.90 13.56
CA ALA A 178 -2.92 -14.06 14.44
C ALA A 178 -1.53 -14.46 14.96
N LYS A 179 -0.52 -14.50 14.09
CA LYS A 179 0.88 -14.73 14.48
C LYS A 179 1.35 -13.71 15.52
N SER A 180 1.10 -12.43 15.26
CA SER A 180 1.50 -11.33 16.17
C SER A 180 0.83 -11.45 17.54
N TYR A 181 -0.47 -11.75 17.55
CA TYR A 181 -1.24 -11.93 18.79
C TYR A 181 -0.76 -13.16 19.58
N PHE A 182 -0.61 -14.30 18.92
CA PHE A 182 -0.12 -15.54 19.54
C PHE A 182 1.23 -15.33 20.23
N LEU A 183 2.18 -14.71 19.54
CA LEU A 183 3.52 -14.47 20.09
C LEU A 183 3.53 -13.48 21.25
N ALA A 184 2.71 -12.42 21.16
CA ALA A 184 2.58 -11.46 22.25
C ALA A 184 1.97 -12.11 23.51
N SER A 185 0.94 -12.95 23.33
CA SER A 185 0.28 -13.65 24.44
C SER A 185 1.22 -14.67 25.07
N VAL A 186 1.82 -15.57 24.28
CA VAL A 186 2.75 -16.59 24.80
C VAL A 186 3.92 -15.97 25.54
N SER A 187 4.47 -14.86 25.04
CA SER A 187 5.54 -14.13 25.74
C SER A 187 5.14 -13.69 27.14
N HIS A 188 3.95 -13.11 27.28
CA HIS A 188 3.48 -12.63 28.57
C HIS A 188 3.26 -13.78 29.54
N GLU A 189 2.68 -14.88 29.04
CA GLU A 189 2.47 -16.12 29.81
C GLU A 189 3.77 -16.81 30.22
N LEU A 190 4.84 -16.69 29.43
CA LEU A 190 6.16 -17.24 29.78
C LEU A 190 6.95 -16.32 30.72
N ARG A 191 6.83 -15.00 30.59
CA ARG A 191 7.57 -14.02 31.41
C ARG A 191 7.20 -14.14 32.88
N THR A 192 5.92 -14.30 33.21
CA THR A 192 5.44 -14.38 34.59
C THR A 192 6.05 -15.53 35.40
N PRO A 193 5.97 -16.80 34.98
CA PRO A 193 6.58 -17.91 35.71
C PRO A 193 8.10 -17.83 35.71
N LEU A 194 8.72 -17.36 34.62
CA LEU A 194 10.18 -17.25 34.54
C LEU A 194 10.72 -16.18 35.51
N ASN A 195 10.05 -15.02 35.59
CA ASN A 195 10.37 -13.99 36.57
C ASN A 195 10.17 -14.47 38.01
N ALA A 196 9.17 -15.32 38.27
CA ALA A 196 8.99 -15.94 39.58
C ALA A 196 10.16 -16.88 39.93
N ILE A 197 10.58 -17.75 39.00
CA ILE A 197 11.73 -18.65 39.18
C ILE A 197 13.03 -17.86 39.43
N ILE A 198 13.30 -16.82 38.63
CA ILE A 198 14.46 -15.93 38.81
C ILE A 198 14.39 -15.24 40.17
N GLY A 199 13.22 -14.73 40.56
CA GLY A 199 12.99 -14.08 41.86
C GLY A 199 13.26 -15.01 43.04
N TYR A 200 12.72 -16.23 43.01
CA TYR A 200 12.98 -17.25 44.04
C TYR A 200 14.46 -17.65 44.08
N GLY A 201 15.10 -17.82 42.91
CA GLY A 201 16.53 -18.09 42.83
C GLY A 201 17.37 -16.97 43.45
N ASN A 202 17.04 -15.71 43.16
CA ASN A 202 17.71 -14.55 43.76
C ASN A 202 17.50 -14.45 45.27
N HIS A 203 16.34 -14.84 45.78
CA HIS A 203 16.10 -14.92 47.22
C HIS A 203 16.90 -16.06 47.88
N LEU A 204 16.97 -17.23 47.23
CA LEU A 204 17.75 -18.37 47.70
C LEU A 204 19.25 -18.07 47.76
N LYS A 205 19.79 -17.27 46.84
CA LYS A 205 21.19 -16.79 46.87
C LYS A 205 21.56 -16.04 48.16
N GLN A 206 20.57 -15.44 48.82
CA GLN A 206 20.75 -14.68 50.07
C GLN A 206 20.69 -15.57 51.33
N SER A 207 20.30 -16.83 51.17
CA SER A 207 20.21 -17.79 52.27
C SER A 207 21.57 -18.44 52.57
N ASP A 208 21.77 -18.86 53.81
CA ASP A 208 23.00 -19.56 54.20
C ASP A 208 22.95 -21.00 53.65
N MET A 209 23.79 -21.32 52.66
CA MET A 209 23.79 -22.62 51.98
C MET A 209 25.20 -23.06 51.56
N PRO A 210 25.45 -24.37 51.41
CA PRO A 210 26.72 -24.90 50.92
C PRO A 210 27.10 -24.32 49.56
N ARG A 211 28.39 -24.06 49.36
CA ARG A 211 28.94 -23.44 48.14
C ARG A 211 28.47 -24.12 46.84
N SER A 212 28.43 -25.44 46.81
CA SER A 212 27.96 -26.21 45.64
C SER A 212 26.48 -25.96 45.30
N GLN A 213 25.63 -25.75 46.31
CA GLN A 213 24.22 -25.40 46.08
C GLN A 213 24.09 -23.96 45.59
N LYS A 214 24.89 -23.05 46.15
CA LYS A 214 24.91 -21.64 45.73
C LYS A 214 25.30 -21.49 44.25
N GLU A 215 26.34 -22.21 43.82
CA GLU A 215 26.77 -22.27 42.42
C GLU A 215 25.66 -22.83 41.49
N MET A 216 24.89 -23.83 41.93
CA MET A 216 23.73 -24.36 41.20
C MET A 216 22.58 -23.35 41.08
N VAL A 217 22.26 -22.61 42.15
CA VAL A 217 21.23 -21.56 42.12
C VAL A 217 21.66 -20.39 41.22
N GLU A 218 22.94 -19.99 41.28
CA GLU A 218 23.51 -18.98 40.39
C GLU A 218 23.42 -19.37 38.92
N ALA A 219 23.81 -20.59 38.57
CA ALA A 219 23.67 -21.10 37.22
C ALA A 219 22.20 -21.15 36.76
N SER A 220 21.29 -21.54 37.64
CA SER A 220 19.84 -21.61 37.33
C SER A 220 19.22 -20.23 37.06
N VAL A 221 19.59 -19.23 37.87
CA VAL A 221 19.16 -17.83 37.66
C VAL A 221 19.69 -17.29 36.35
N LEU A 222 20.99 -17.48 36.07
CA LEU A 222 21.62 -17.03 34.83
C LEU A 222 20.94 -17.67 33.59
N ALA A 223 20.61 -18.96 33.66
CA ALA A 223 19.89 -19.65 32.59
C ALA A 223 18.47 -19.09 32.40
N GLY A 224 17.77 -18.74 33.48
CA GLY A 224 16.46 -18.11 33.44
C GLY A 224 16.49 -16.72 32.77
N GLU A 225 17.45 -15.88 33.16
CA GLU A 225 17.66 -14.55 32.56
C GLU A 225 17.99 -14.65 31.07
N HIS A 226 18.85 -15.60 30.68
CA HIS A 226 19.18 -15.85 29.28
C HIS A 226 17.96 -16.32 28.47
N LEU A 227 17.13 -17.20 29.03
CA LEU A 227 15.90 -17.65 28.37
C LEU A 227 14.90 -16.48 28.18
N LEU A 228 14.79 -15.59 29.17
CA LEU A 228 13.94 -14.40 29.06
C LEU A 228 14.39 -13.52 27.90
N HIS A 229 15.70 -13.29 27.79
CA HIS A 229 16.30 -12.51 26.71
C HIS A 229 16.05 -13.14 25.33
N LEU A 230 16.19 -14.47 25.20
CA LEU A 230 15.92 -15.19 23.94
C LEU A 230 14.45 -15.09 23.53
N ILE A 231 13.52 -15.16 24.50
CA ILE A 231 12.08 -14.99 24.24
C ILE A 231 11.81 -13.57 23.74
N GLU A 232 12.43 -12.55 24.34
CA GLU A 232 12.29 -11.16 23.91
C GLU A 232 12.78 -10.94 22.48
N GLN A 233 13.96 -11.45 22.13
CA GLN A 233 14.50 -11.40 20.77
C GLN A 233 13.61 -12.09 19.74
N LEU A 234 13.05 -13.27 20.07
CA LEU A 234 12.16 -14.00 19.18
C LEU A 234 10.91 -13.17 18.82
N ILE A 235 10.36 -12.43 19.78
CA ILE A 235 9.20 -11.56 19.57
C ILE A 235 9.54 -10.39 18.67
N GLU A 236 10.70 -9.76 18.85
CA GLU A 236 11.14 -8.67 17.99
C GLU A 236 11.27 -9.11 16.54
N VAL A 237 11.95 -10.25 16.32
CA VAL A 237 12.07 -10.87 14.99
C VAL A 237 10.70 -11.16 14.41
N ALA A 238 9.79 -11.71 15.21
CA ALA A 238 8.49 -12.11 14.71
C ALA A 238 7.49 -10.96 14.52
N LYS A 239 7.61 -9.85 15.27
CA LYS A 239 6.87 -8.59 15.07
C LYS A 239 7.36 -7.83 13.82
N SER A 240 8.65 -7.93 13.49
CA SER A 240 9.22 -7.16 12.38
C SER A 240 8.74 -7.59 11.00
N GLY A 241 8.22 -8.82 10.86
CA GLY A 241 7.90 -9.41 9.56
C GLY A 241 9.13 -9.45 8.64
N ALA A 242 9.06 -10.14 7.50
CA ALA A 242 10.08 -9.98 6.48
C ALA A 242 9.98 -8.55 5.88
N GLY A 243 10.56 -7.54 6.53
CA GLY A 243 10.77 -6.22 5.91
C GLY A 243 10.50 -4.95 6.72
N THR A 244 10.14 -5.00 8.01
CA THR A 244 9.95 -3.75 8.78
C THR A 244 10.57 -3.81 10.18
N ALA A 245 11.90 -3.72 10.25
CA ALA A 245 12.52 -3.16 11.44
C ALA A 245 12.09 -1.69 11.52
N GLN A 246 11.25 -1.34 12.50
CA GLN A 246 10.92 0.06 12.76
C GLN A 246 12.14 0.71 13.42
N VAL A 247 12.98 1.34 12.62
CA VAL A 247 14.04 2.20 13.13
C VAL A 247 13.38 3.39 13.82
N LYS A 248 13.55 3.48 15.14
CA LYS A 248 13.07 4.60 15.93
C LYS A 248 14.17 5.66 15.92
N ASN A 249 13.98 6.72 15.13
CA ASN A 249 14.89 7.87 15.16
C ASN A 249 14.68 8.63 16.46
N THR A 250 15.64 8.55 17.35
CA THR A 250 15.67 9.29 18.61
C THR A 250 16.98 10.03 18.72
N THR A 251 16.95 11.23 19.27
CA THR A 251 18.18 11.96 19.53
C THR A 251 19.00 11.23 20.60
N PHE A 252 20.27 10.91 20.32
CA PHE A 252 21.15 10.24 21.27
C PHE A 252 22.55 10.87 21.29
N ARG A 253 23.30 10.62 22.37
CA ARG A 253 24.73 10.94 22.44
C ARG A 253 25.55 9.66 22.20
N PRO A 254 26.45 9.65 21.20
CA PRO A 254 27.28 8.47 20.92
C PRO A 254 28.09 8.01 22.15
N THR A 255 28.58 8.96 22.95
CA THR A 255 29.38 8.69 24.16
C THR A 255 28.60 7.91 25.21
N GLU A 256 27.30 8.19 25.37
CA GLU A 256 26.43 7.48 26.32
C GLU A 256 26.26 6.02 25.89
N ILE A 257 25.99 5.77 24.61
CA ILE A 257 25.86 4.39 24.07
C ILE A 257 27.15 3.59 24.26
N VAL A 258 28.30 4.20 23.96
CA VAL A 258 29.61 3.52 24.08
C VAL A 258 29.96 3.24 25.54
N THR A 259 29.54 4.11 26.46
CA THR A 259 29.70 3.92 27.90
C THR A 259 28.79 2.80 28.41
N ASP A 260 27.54 2.75 27.99
CA ASP A 260 26.62 1.66 28.34
C ASP A 260 27.16 0.30 27.88
N ILE A 261 27.71 0.23 26.66
CA ILE A 261 28.34 -0.99 26.13
C ILE A 261 29.54 -1.41 26.99
N ARG A 262 30.38 -0.45 27.42
CA ARG A 262 31.52 -0.73 28.32
C ARG A 262 31.05 -1.37 29.61
N ASP A 263 30.02 -0.80 30.22
CA ASP A 263 29.54 -1.21 31.53
C ASP A 263 28.89 -2.60 31.49
N ILE A 264 28.16 -2.91 30.39
CA ILE A 264 27.63 -4.25 30.12
C ILE A 264 28.77 -5.28 29.95
N MET A 265 29.85 -4.89 29.27
CA MET A 265 30.95 -5.80 28.93
C MET A 265 31.97 -5.97 30.07
N ALA A 266 31.99 -5.07 31.06
CA ALA A 266 33.00 -5.00 32.12
C ALA A 266 33.20 -6.33 32.84
N VAL A 267 32.10 -6.99 33.22
CA VAL A 267 32.13 -8.28 33.95
C VAL A 267 32.82 -9.37 33.12
N ARG A 268 32.48 -9.48 31.83
CA ARG A 268 33.08 -10.48 30.92
C ARG A 268 34.54 -10.18 30.58
N ILE A 269 34.91 -8.91 30.55
CA ILE A 269 36.28 -8.46 30.30
C ILE A 269 37.18 -8.83 31.49
N GLU A 270 36.69 -8.62 32.71
CA GLU A 270 37.36 -8.98 33.95
C GLU A 270 37.53 -10.50 34.09
N GLU A 271 36.47 -11.28 33.85
CA GLU A 271 36.51 -12.75 33.85
C GLU A 271 37.54 -13.33 32.88
N LYS A 272 37.80 -12.65 31.77
CA LYS A 272 38.75 -13.08 30.73
C LYS A 272 40.14 -12.46 30.85
N GLY A 273 40.36 -11.61 31.86
CA GLY A 273 41.63 -10.88 32.04
C GLY A 273 41.99 -9.98 30.86
N LEU A 274 41.00 -9.43 30.16
CA LEU A 274 41.19 -8.55 29.01
C LEU A 274 41.12 -7.07 29.43
N SER A 275 41.58 -6.17 28.57
CA SER A 275 41.41 -4.72 28.76
C SER A 275 40.66 -4.11 27.58
N LEU A 276 39.65 -3.28 27.86
CA LEU A 276 38.89 -2.54 26.86
C LEU A 276 39.27 -1.06 26.93
N HIS A 277 39.81 -0.56 25.83
CA HIS A 277 40.16 0.86 25.68
C HIS A 277 39.16 1.52 24.72
N LEU A 278 38.58 2.64 25.16
CA LEU A 278 37.65 3.42 24.36
C LEU A 278 38.33 4.73 23.97
N GLN A 279 38.39 5.01 22.67
CA GLN A 279 38.90 6.26 22.13
C GLN A 279 37.78 6.93 21.34
N ALA A 280 37.48 8.18 21.69
CA ALA A 280 36.52 9.01 20.98
C ALA A 280 37.13 10.39 20.71
N GLU A 281 36.86 10.95 19.54
CA GLU A 281 37.26 12.33 19.24
C GLU A 281 36.46 13.33 20.09
N PRO A 282 37.06 14.44 20.56
CA PRO A 282 36.38 15.41 21.41
C PRO A 282 35.10 16.03 20.81
N LEU A 283 34.96 15.98 19.48
CA LEU A 283 33.83 16.56 18.74
C LEU A 283 32.62 15.61 18.60
N ILE A 284 32.75 14.34 19.00
CA ILE A 284 31.71 13.31 18.87
C ILE A 284 30.60 13.43 19.93
N ASP A 285 30.85 14.13 21.04
CA ASP A 285 29.88 14.29 22.13
C ASP A 285 28.80 15.36 21.83
N ARG A 286 28.12 15.17 20.70
CA ARG A 286 27.00 16.01 20.26
C ARG A 286 25.76 15.15 20.10
N LEU A 287 24.60 15.76 20.34
CA LEU A 287 23.31 15.12 20.11
C LEU A 287 23.10 14.90 18.61
N ILE A 288 23.00 13.64 18.19
CA ILE A 288 22.69 13.24 16.79
C ILE A 288 21.21 12.92 16.71
N LYS A 289 20.51 13.43 15.69
CA LYS A 289 19.07 13.21 15.44
C LYS A 289 18.80 11.96 14.61
#